data_AF-A0A942N7C7-F1
#
_entry.id   AF-A0A942N7C7-F1
#
_cell.length_a   1.000
_cell.length_b   1.000
_cell.length_c   1.000
_cell.angle_alpha   90.00
_cell.angle_beta   90.00
_cell.angle_gamma   90.00
#
_symmetry.space_group_name_H-M   'P 1'
#
loop_
_entity.id
_entity.type
_entity.pdbx_description
1 polymer ?
#
loop_
_entity_poly.entity_id
_entity_poly.type
_entity_poly.pdbx_seq_one_letter_code
_entity_poly.pdbx_strand_id
1 'polypeptide(L)'
;MFRSIVKFMKNASLFLQYPILQYIPLTVRTLGRSDNWANPFHQPNPQFMLFQDVQSLKSAMERFQTPATLPANAGDELFILALNFQAEVGLFRYLTCKIIGISQTNSYHVFAFTKKYFPRRLLHFVLTENDGRKLKWLNEEIF
;
A
#
# COMPACT_ATOMS: atom_id res chain seq x y z
N MET A 1 -12.46 6.87 -17.20
CA MET A 1 -12.51 5.93 -16.05
C MET A 1 -12.59 4.46 -16.49
N PHE A 2 -13.58 4.03 -17.28
CA PHE A 2 -13.74 2.61 -17.68
C PHE A 2 -12.54 1.97 -18.42
N ARG A 3 -11.80 2.72 -19.26
CA ARG A 3 -10.61 2.20 -19.96
C ARG A 3 -9.46 1.81 -19.02
N SER A 4 -9.31 2.48 -17.88
CA SER A 4 -8.25 2.15 -16.92
C SER A 4 -8.59 0.88 -16.14
N ILE A 5 -9.87 0.69 -15.79
CA ILE A 5 -10.37 -0.52 -15.11
C ILE A 5 -10.25 -1.75 -16.01
N VAL A 6 -10.68 -1.66 -17.28
CA VAL A 6 -10.56 -2.80 -18.22
C VAL A 6 -9.10 -3.15 -18.48
N LYS A 7 -8.22 -2.14 -18.63
CA LYS A 7 -6.77 -2.36 -18.77
C LYS A 7 -6.17 -2.98 -17.52
N PHE A 8 -6.55 -2.51 -16.34
CA PHE A 8 -6.17 -3.11 -15.06
C PHE A 8 -6.64 -4.55 -14.95
N MET A 9 -7.91 -4.86 -15.27
CA MET A 9 -8.44 -6.22 -15.22
C MET A 9 -7.72 -7.16 -16.20
N LYS A 10 -7.44 -6.70 -17.42
CA LYS A 10 -6.71 -7.46 -18.44
C LYS A 10 -5.25 -7.73 -18.03
N ASN A 11 -4.60 -6.76 -17.41
CA ASN A 11 -3.24 -6.94 -16.91
C ASN A 11 -3.23 -7.80 -15.64
N ALA A 12 -4.19 -7.59 -14.74
CA ALA A 12 -4.34 -8.34 -13.50
C ALA A 12 -4.51 -9.84 -13.74
N SER A 13 -5.22 -10.25 -14.81
CA SER A 13 -5.31 -11.68 -15.17
C SER A 13 -3.97 -12.33 -15.54
N LEU A 14 -2.93 -11.54 -15.87
CA LEU A 14 -1.61 -12.07 -16.22
C LEU A 14 -0.77 -12.44 -14.99
N PHE A 15 -1.01 -11.80 -13.85
CA PHE A 15 -0.14 -11.95 -12.67
C PHE A 15 -0.89 -12.27 -11.36
N LEU A 16 -2.21 -12.13 -11.34
CA LEU A 16 -3.02 -12.67 -10.25
C LEU A 16 -3.12 -14.19 -10.41
N GLN A 17 -2.82 -14.91 -9.34
CA GLN A 17 -2.92 -16.37 -9.31
C GLN A 17 -4.36 -16.86 -9.49
N TYR A 18 -5.33 -16.01 -9.17
CA TYR A 18 -6.74 -16.33 -9.25
C TYR A 18 -7.52 -15.25 -9.99
N PRO A 19 -8.77 -15.54 -10.42
CA PRO A 19 -9.64 -14.51 -10.99
C PRO A 19 -9.86 -13.35 -10.03
N ILE A 20 -9.86 -12.12 -10.56
CA ILE A 20 -9.97 -10.89 -9.77
C ILE A 20 -11.22 -10.84 -8.88
N LEU A 21 -12.34 -11.45 -9.32
CA LEU A 21 -13.59 -11.55 -8.58
C LEU A 21 -13.47 -12.33 -7.27
N GLN A 22 -12.42 -13.14 -7.12
CA GLN A 22 -12.16 -13.91 -5.91
C GLN A 22 -11.20 -13.18 -4.95
N TYR A 23 -10.83 -11.94 -5.23
CA TYR A 23 -10.09 -11.08 -4.32
C TYR A 23 -11.05 -10.07 -3.66
N ILE A 24 -10.78 -9.76 -2.40
CA ILE A 24 -11.47 -8.67 -1.69
C ILE A 24 -10.74 -7.38 -2.07
N PRO A 25 -11.41 -6.42 -2.74
CA PRO A 25 -10.81 -5.12 -3.01
C PRO A 25 -10.67 -4.34 -1.71
N LEU A 26 -9.48 -3.81 -1.46
CA LEU A 26 -9.20 -2.92 -0.34
C LEU A 26 -9.18 -1.47 -0.84
N THR A 27 -10.01 -0.63 -0.22
CA THR A 27 -10.02 0.80 -0.51
C THR A 27 -8.73 1.44 0.00
N VAL A 28 -7.92 1.97 -0.92
CA VAL A 28 -6.72 2.77 -0.60
C VAL A 28 -7.19 4.16 -0.16
N ARG A 29 -7.23 4.42 1.16
CA ARG A 29 -7.57 5.75 1.65
C ARG A 29 -6.31 6.59 1.82
N THR A 30 -6.05 7.47 0.86
CA THR A 30 -4.90 8.38 0.91
C THR A 30 -5.04 9.38 2.05
N LEU A 31 -3.99 9.46 2.88
CA LEU A 31 -3.85 10.43 3.99
C LEU A 31 -2.88 11.55 3.62
N GLY A 32 -1.92 11.27 2.75
CA GLY A 32 -0.95 12.23 2.25
C GLY A 32 -0.17 11.63 1.09
N ARG A 33 0.21 12.48 0.13
CA ARG A 33 0.99 12.07 -1.03
C ARG A 33 1.78 13.26 -1.55
N SER A 34 3.00 12.99 -2.02
CA SER A 34 3.76 13.92 -2.83
C SER A 34 4.48 13.18 -3.95
N ASP A 35 4.51 13.79 -5.11
CA ASP A 35 5.23 13.29 -6.30
C ASP A 35 6.63 13.90 -6.41
N ASN A 36 6.93 14.92 -5.60
CA ASN A 36 8.20 15.67 -5.55
C ASN A 36 8.74 15.70 -4.12
N TRP A 37 8.81 14.55 -3.48
CA TRP A 37 9.38 14.38 -2.16
C TRP A 37 10.90 14.44 -2.20
N ALA A 38 11.47 15.38 -1.45
CA ALA A 38 12.91 15.47 -1.24
C ALA A 38 13.35 14.32 -0.31
N ASN A 39 13.65 13.15 -0.89
CA ASN A 39 14.02 11.97 -0.15
C ASN A 39 15.32 12.22 0.66
N PRO A 40 15.25 12.28 2.01
CA PRO A 40 16.41 12.61 2.83
C PRO A 40 17.47 11.51 2.84
N PHE A 41 17.13 10.30 2.40
CA PHE A 41 18.03 9.14 2.36
C PHE A 41 18.47 8.78 0.94
N HIS A 42 18.03 9.53 -0.09
CA HIS A 42 18.36 9.29 -1.50
C HIS A 42 18.19 7.84 -1.99
N GLN A 43 17.27 7.09 -1.39
CA GLN A 43 17.02 5.71 -1.78
C GLN A 43 16.14 5.67 -3.03
N PRO A 44 16.57 5.06 -4.14
CA PRO A 44 15.79 5.05 -5.39
C PRO A 44 14.72 3.95 -5.39
N ASN A 45 14.89 2.92 -4.57
CA ASN A 45 14.07 1.71 -4.62
C ASN A 45 12.73 1.92 -3.89
N PRO A 46 11.63 1.34 -4.42
CA PRO A 46 10.35 1.27 -3.74
C PRO A 46 10.45 0.57 -2.38
N GLN A 47 9.88 1.19 -1.36
CA GLN A 47 9.78 0.61 -0.02
C GLN A 47 8.41 0.88 0.56
N PHE A 48 7.99 0.04 1.51
CA PHE A 48 6.81 0.34 2.29
C PHE A 48 7.01 -0.14 3.73
N MET A 49 6.34 0.54 4.64
CA MET A 49 6.27 0.23 6.07
C MET A 49 4.81 0.17 6.49
N LEU A 50 4.49 -0.74 7.40
CA LEU A 50 3.15 -0.92 7.95
C LEU A 50 3.12 -0.44 9.39
N PHE A 51 2.01 0.18 9.79
CA PHE A 51 1.79 0.68 11.15
C PHE A 51 0.36 0.38 11.58
N GLN A 52 0.22 -0.19 12.77
CA GLN A 52 -1.08 -0.49 13.38
C GLN A 52 -1.53 0.60 14.37
N ASP A 53 -0.63 1.53 14.68
CA ASP A 53 -0.87 2.66 15.58
C ASP A 53 -0.43 3.98 14.93
N VAL A 54 -1.15 5.05 15.27
CA VAL A 54 -0.92 6.39 14.70
C VAL A 54 0.38 7.01 15.20
N GLN A 55 0.88 6.64 16.39
CA GLN A 55 2.09 7.24 16.95
C GLN A 55 3.34 6.76 16.21
N SER A 56 3.47 5.45 15.96
CA SER A 56 4.55 4.86 15.17
C SER A 56 4.55 5.39 13.75
N LEU A 57 3.37 5.53 13.13
CA LEU A 57 3.24 6.18 11.83
C LEU A 57 3.74 7.62 11.88
N LYS A 58 3.32 8.40 12.88
CA LYS A 58 3.73 9.80 13.04
C LYS A 58 5.24 9.92 13.19
N SER A 59 5.86 9.09 14.04
CA SER A 59 7.32 9.06 14.21
C SER A 59 8.04 8.69 12.91
N ALA A 60 7.52 7.74 12.14
CA ALA A 60 8.07 7.42 10.83
C ALA A 60 7.91 8.60 9.85
N MET A 61 6.74 9.23 9.82
CA MET A 61 6.49 10.38 8.95
C MET A 61 7.42 11.56 9.25
N GLU A 62 7.68 11.83 10.52
CA GLU A 62 8.66 12.84 10.96
C GLU A 62 10.08 12.49 10.49
N ARG A 63 10.50 11.22 10.69
CA ARG A 63 11.81 10.73 10.25
C ARG A 63 12.00 10.87 8.74
N PHE A 64 10.97 10.57 7.95
CA PHE A 64 11.02 10.62 6.48
C PHE A 64 10.59 11.97 5.90
N GLN A 65 10.21 12.95 6.75
CA GLN A 65 9.70 14.26 6.34
C GLN A 65 8.52 14.15 5.35
N THR A 66 7.55 13.28 5.66
CA THR A 66 6.39 12.98 4.82
C THR A 66 5.11 13.50 5.48
N PRO A 67 4.71 14.77 5.25
CA PRO A 67 3.52 15.33 5.87
C PRO A 67 2.24 14.64 5.35
N ALA A 68 1.33 14.32 6.26
CA ALA A 68 0.02 13.75 5.95
C ALA A 68 -1.01 14.14 7.01
N THR A 69 -2.29 14.13 6.63
CA THR A 69 -3.39 14.38 7.57
C THR A 69 -3.77 13.06 8.23
N LEU A 70 -3.46 12.94 9.51
CA LEU A 70 -3.75 11.73 10.29
C LEU A 70 -5.17 11.76 10.86
N PRO A 71 -5.91 10.65 10.83
CA PRO A 71 -7.22 10.57 11.46
C PRO A 71 -7.08 10.62 12.99
N ALA A 72 -8.09 11.18 13.66
CA ALA A 72 -8.12 11.26 15.12
C ALA A 72 -8.24 9.87 15.80
N ASN A 73 -8.82 8.89 15.10
CA ASN A 73 -9.02 7.53 15.60
C ASN A 73 -8.37 6.50 14.67
N ALA A 74 -7.57 5.60 15.26
CA ALA A 74 -6.75 4.61 14.57
C ALA A 74 -7.32 3.18 14.58
N GLY A 75 -8.35 2.92 15.40
CA GLY A 75 -8.65 1.58 15.92
C GLY A 75 -8.81 0.49 14.86
N ASP A 76 -9.45 0.82 13.74
CA ASP A 76 -9.81 -0.14 12.69
C ASP A 76 -8.97 0.00 11.41
N GLU A 77 -7.83 0.66 11.49
CA GLU A 77 -7.01 0.98 10.32
C GLU A 77 -5.61 0.39 10.39
N LEU A 78 -5.14 -0.05 9.23
CA LEU A 78 -3.75 -0.39 8.97
C LEU A 78 -3.19 0.73 8.12
N PHE A 79 -2.20 1.43 8.64
CA PHE A 79 -1.54 2.51 7.93
C PHE A 79 -0.32 1.99 7.18
N ILE A 80 -0.10 2.55 6.00
CA ILE A 80 1.02 2.21 5.13
C ILE A 80 1.70 3.50 4.70
N LEU A 81 3.01 3.57 4.92
CA LEU A 81 3.89 4.56 4.31
C LEU A 81 4.64 3.89 3.17
N ALA A 82 4.31 4.25 1.94
CA ALA A 82 5.05 3.83 0.75
C ALA A 82 5.99 4.95 0.29
N LEU A 83 7.24 4.59 0.01
CA LEU A 83 8.29 5.46 -0.51
C LEU A 83 8.66 5.01 -1.92
N ASN A 84 8.87 5.98 -2.81
CA ASN A 84 9.10 5.80 -4.24
C ASN A 84 8.03 4.95 -4.95
N PHE A 85 6.80 4.97 -4.42
CA PHE A 85 5.72 4.15 -4.93
C PHE A 85 4.37 4.77 -4.61
N GLN A 86 3.49 4.73 -5.60
CA GLN A 86 2.13 5.18 -5.49
C GLN A 86 1.18 3.98 -5.62
N ALA A 87 0.60 3.58 -4.49
CA ALA A 87 -0.48 2.59 -4.48
C ALA A 87 -1.72 3.10 -5.23
N GLU A 88 -2.31 2.23 -6.05
CA GLU A 88 -3.54 2.47 -6.79
C GLU A 88 -4.66 1.54 -6.31
N VAL A 89 -4.34 0.27 -6.06
CA VAL A 89 -5.30 -0.76 -5.66
C VAL A 89 -4.71 -1.68 -4.60
N GLY A 90 -5.48 -1.99 -3.55
CA GLY A 90 -5.19 -3.12 -2.67
C GLY A 90 -6.09 -4.31 -2.99
N LEU A 91 -5.54 -5.51 -3.04
CA LEU A 91 -6.29 -6.76 -3.20
C LEU A 91 -5.91 -7.73 -2.10
N PHE A 92 -6.90 -8.24 -1.37
CA PHE A 92 -6.69 -9.21 -0.32
C PHE A 92 -7.28 -10.57 -0.67
N ARG A 93 -6.54 -11.63 -0.39
CA ARG A 93 -7.03 -13.00 -0.48
C ARG A 93 -6.27 -13.93 0.46
N TYR A 94 -7.01 -14.78 1.17
CA TYR A 94 -6.50 -15.73 2.17
C TYR A 94 -5.66 -15.05 3.25
N LEU A 95 -4.34 -14.99 3.07
CA LEU A 95 -3.39 -14.34 3.99
C LEU A 95 -2.43 -13.43 3.22
N THR A 96 -2.78 -13.02 2.00
CA THR A 96 -1.93 -12.17 1.17
C THR A 96 -2.65 -10.88 0.77
N CYS A 97 -2.03 -9.76 1.10
CA CYS A 97 -2.40 -8.44 0.65
C CYS A 97 -1.44 -7.99 -0.46
N LYS A 98 -1.97 -7.81 -1.67
CA LYS A 98 -1.24 -7.26 -2.82
C LYS A 98 -1.57 -5.78 -2.92
N ILE A 99 -0.55 -4.95 -2.79
CA ILE A 99 -0.61 -3.50 -3.01
C ILE A 99 -0.08 -3.26 -4.42
N ILE A 100 -0.98 -2.89 -5.33
CA ILE A 100 -0.69 -2.71 -6.75
C ILE A 100 -0.65 -1.22 -7.05
N GLY A 101 0.34 -0.80 -7.85
CA GLY A 101 0.52 0.60 -8.21
C GLY A 101 1.72 0.83 -9.11
N ILE A 102 2.30 2.04 -8.99
CA ILE A 102 3.35 2.53 -9.88
C ILE A 102 4.57 2.93 -9.06
N SER A 103 5.74 2.45 -9.46
CA SER A 103 7.02 2.98 -8.96
C SER A 103 7.27 4.38 -9.50
N GLN A 104 7.50 5.31 -8.60
CA GLN A 104 7.73 6.71 -8.92
C GLN A 104 8.81 7.24 -7.98
N THR A 105 10.01 7.43 -8.50
CA THR A 105 11.13 7.96 -7.72
C THR A 105 10.81 9.33 -7.14
N ASN A 106 11.30 9.60 -5.93
CA ASN A 106 11.05 10.85 -5.21
C ASN A 106 9.56 11.09 -4.95
N SER A 107 8.79 10.03 -4.73
CA SER A 107 7.41 10.13 -4.26
C SER A 107 7.23 9.48 -2.91
N TYR A 108 6.20 9.89 -2.18
CA TYR A 108 5.67 9.12 -1.06
C TYR A 108 4.15 9.04 -1.16
N HIS A 109 3.60 7.98 -0.60
CA HIS A 109 2.17 7.79 -0.45
C HIS A 109 1.89 7.23 0.95
N VAL A 110 1.25 8.04 1.79
CA VAL A 110 0.67 7.62 3.06
C VAL A 110 -0.79 7.28 2.82
N PHE A 111 -1.17 6.05 3.11
CA PHE A 111 -2.56 5.59 2.96
C PHE A 111 -2.93 4.59 4.04
N ALA A 112 -4.22 4.31 4.15
CA ALA A 112 -4.76 3.34 5.09
C ALA A 112 -5.64 2.31 4.39
N PHE A 113 -5.64 1.09 4.94
CA PHE A 113 -6.64 0.07 4.70
C PHE A 113 -7.49 -0.13 5.96
N THR A 114 -8.75 -0.50 5.79
CA THR A 114 -9.53 -1.00 6.92
C THR A 114 -9.05 -2.40 7.31
N LYS A 115 -8.87 -2.63 8.62
CA LYS A 115 -8.52 -3.93 9.19
C LYS A 115 -9.68 -4.92 9.18
N LYS A 116 -10.91 -4.50 8.85
CA LYS A 116 -12.12 -5.33 8.85
C LYS A 116 -11.97 -6.66 8.08
N TYR A 117 -11.16 -6.67 7.02
CA TYR A 117 -10.96 -7.85 6.18
C TYR A 117 -9.78 -8.73 6.61
N PHE A 118 -8.93 -8.23 7.51
CA PHE A 118 -7.70 -8.88 7.92
C PHE A 118 -7.96 -9.78 9.13
N PRO A 119 -7.70 -11.10 9.03
CA PRO A 119 -7.76 -11.95 10.19
C PRO A 119 -6.61 -11.61 11.15
N ARG A 120 -6.82 -11.85 12.45
CA ARG A 120 -5.80 -11.66 13.49
C ARG A 120 -4.70 -12.73 13.42
N ARG A 121 -3.85 -12.64 12.40
CA ARG A 121 -2.80 -13.60 12.04
C ARG A 121 -1.66 -12.90 11.30
N LEU A 122 -0.58 -13.64 11.07
CA LEU A 122 0.48 -13.26 10.15
C LEU A 122 -0.06 -13.16 8.71
N LEU A 123 0.03 -11.97 8.12
CA LEU A 123 -0.32 -11.69 6.74
C LEU A 123 0.93 -11.36 5.92
N HIS A 124 0.90 -11.77 4.65
CA HIS A 124 1.92 -11.47 3.67
C HIS A 124 1.53 -10.24 2.85
N PHE A 125 2.31 -9.17 2.95
CA PHE A 125 2.10 -7.94 2.18
C PHE A 125 3.10 -7.88 1.04
N VAL A 126 2.61 -7.60 -0.18
CA VAL A 126 3.44 -7.54 -1.39
C VAL A 126 3.12 -6.28 -2.17
N LEU A 127 4.15 -5.49 -2.41
CA LEU A 127 4.11 -4.34 -3.29
C LEU A 127 4.45 -4.80 -4.72
N THR A 128 3.53 -4.56 -5.64
CA THR A 128 3.53 -5.09 -7.00
C THR A 128 3.25 -3.98 -8.00
N GLU A 129 3.93 -3.98 -9.15
CA GLU A 129 3.59 -3.07 -10.25
C GLU A 129 2.39 -3.57 -11.06
N ASN A 130 1.85 -2.69 -11.90
CA ASN A 130 0.73 -2.98 -12.80
C ASN A 130 0.99 -4.07 -13.86
N ASP A 131 2.24 -4.51 -14.03
CA ASP A 131 2.66 -5.63 -14.88
C ASP A 131 2.81 -6.96 -14.10
N GLY A 132 2.65 -6.93 -12.77
CA GLY A 132 2.83 -8.09 -11.89
C GLY A 132 4.23 -8.24 -11.29
N ARG A 133 5.17 -7.36 -11.61
CA ARG A 133 6.52 -7.37 -11.03
C ARG A 133 6.45 -7.09 -9.53
N LYS A 134 6.94 -8.04 -8.73
CA LYS A 134 7.06 -7.88 -7.27
C LYS A 134 8.27 -7.01 -6.96
N LEU A 135 8.07 -5.97 -6.18
CA LEU A 135 9.12 -5.01 -5.84
C LEU A 135 9.61 -5.21 -4.41
N LYS A 136 8.68 -5.36 -3.46
CA LYS A 136 8.99 -5.54 -2.04
C LYS A 136 7.90 -6.35 -1.38
N TRP A 137 8.26 -7.06 -0.32
CA TRP A 137 7.29 -7.78 0.50
C TRP A 137 7.75 -7.79 1.96
N LEU A 138 6.80 -8.00 2.86
CA LEU A 138 7.05 -8.25 4.27
C LEU A 138 5.90 -9.09 4.85
N ASN A 139 6.16 -9.73 5.99
CA ASN A 139 5.12 -10.42 6.75
C ASN A 139 4.88 -9.64 8.04
N GLU A 140 3.62 -9.40 8.37
CA GLU A 140 3.22 -8.64 9.56
C GLU A 140 2.04 -9.32 10.24
N GLU A 141 2.09 -9.42 11.56
CA GLU A 141 0.97 -9.93 12.35
C GLU A 141 0.00 -8.80 12.65
N ILE A 142 -1.28 -8.97 12.29
CA ILE A 142 -2.31 -7.95 12.48
C ILE A 142 -3.13 -8.26 13.75
N PHE A 143 -3.41 -7.24 14.56
CA PHE A 143 -4.17 -7.34 15.82
C PHE A 143 -5.44 -6.46 15.83
#